data_AF-A0A6V6Z9J2-F1
#
_entry.id   AF-A0A6V6Z9J2-F1
#
_cell.length_a   1.000
_cell.length_b   1.000
_cell.length_c   1.000
_cell.angle_alpha   90.00
_cell.angle_beta   90.00
_cell.angle_gamma   90.00
#
_symmetry.space_group_name_H-M   'P 1'
#
loop_
_entity.id
_entity.type
_entity.pdbx_description
1 polymer ?
#
loop_
_entity_poly.entity_id
_entity_poly.type
_entity_poly.pdbx_seq_one_letter_code
_entity_poly.pdbx_strand_id
1 'polypeptide(L)'
;MNKILMTLAIGLSTFSLCMGQIPKEAFALTNSLSDLWRNGETETAVESSVKLYHLYPPMFINRIHNTLAQQLQNAPRLYGQQYLEQLLLKENNKINTIITPIHLWSKSMEATNENDLKGILEDLNSILKDSANYDSKTERYSLLILQELERKNAIDIKSKEKILNKNITSLESYPYILKIKADRLDGEKRAWYRYLLAYSYNYLYSINPKEEYLKKASDYSPDLNDWLNKHAFFYEAALLTGNTREFGFQTKYQKYLTENNRNTEALNLLCNIAFTNPSDSNIKSLREYYEKLKYELPFSDYWTTYIHKMGKPVPKVKIKYENEELNLTEKPKNWIYIDVWGTWCSPCREELPELQSLFTANSSNKNSKLRIYTFSFGSQNLLAFMNDNKYTFPVSEVDKQTNDLFEVSGYPTKILISPEGNFIKIPFSLDWKTYIKNYTLM
;
A
#
# COMPACT_ATOMS: atom_id res chain seq x y z
N MET A 1 5.88 -63.94 2.88
CA MET A 1 6.53 -63.02 3.85
C MET A 1 6.66 -61.64 3.22
N ASN A 2 5.90 -60.68 3.76
CA ASN A 2 6.07 -59.21 3.82
C ASN A 2 6.80 -58.47 2.66
N LYS A 3 6.08 -57.64 1.87
CA LYS A 3 5.89 -56.17 2.04
C LYS A 3 7.23 -55.41 1.96
N ILE A 4 7.40 -54.44 1.06
CA ILE A 4 6.93 -53.05 1.25
C ILE A 4 6.74 -52.35 -0.12
N LEU A 5 5.55 -51.78 -0.30
CA LEU A 5 5.22 -50.68 -1.21
C LEU A 5 6.03 -49.44 -0.81
N MET A 6 6.66 -48.76 -1.76
CA MET A 6 7.00 -47.35 -1.57
C MET A 6 6.41 -46.53 -2.72
N THR A 7 5.31 -45.88 -2.38
CA THR A 7 4.52 -44.94 -3.16
C THR A 7 5.41 -43.77 -3.59
N LEU A 8 5.55 -43.54 -4.90
CA LEU A 8 6.14 -42.30 -5.41
C LEU A 8 5.11 -41.18 -5.21
N ALA A 9 5.29 -40.41 -4.14
CA ALA A 9 4.52 -39.20 -3.89
C ALA A 9 4.86 -38.17 -4.97
N ILE A 10 3.81 -37.75 -5.69
CA ILE A 10 3.82 -36.59 -6.59
C ILE A 10 4.11 -35.37 -5.73
N GLY A 11 5.37 -34.96 -5.69
CA GLY A 11 5.77 -33.68 -5.14
C GLY A 11 5.36 -32.59 -6.11
N LEU A 12 4.28 -31.87 -5.79
CA LEU A 12 4.02 -30.54 -6.33
C LEU A 12 5.23 -29.66 -6.00
N SER A 13 6.15 -29.51 -6.93
CA SER A 13 7.08 -28.40 -6.93
C SER A 13 6.33 -27.17 -7.41
N THR A 14 5.98 -26.34 -6.43
CA THR A 14 5.50 -24.97 -6.57
C THR A 14 6.30 -24.22 -7.62
N PHE A 15 5.60 -23.70 -8.62
CA PHE A 15 6.10 -22.75 -9.60
C PHE A 15 6.83 -21.61 -8.88
N SER A 16 8.16 -21.66 -8.91
CA SER A 16 9.00 -20.47 -8.85
C SER A 16 8.64 -19.62 -10.07
N LEU A 17 7.83 -18.58 -9.86
CA LEU A 17 7.54 -17.56 -10.86
C LEU A 17 8.84 -16.81 -11.15
N CYS A 18 9.61 -17.35 -12.09
CA CYS A 18 10.51 -16.58 -12.91
C CYS A 18 9.73 -15.36 -13.41
N MET A 19 10.23 -14.14 -13.19
CA MET A 19 9.62 -12.93 -13.72
C MET A 19 9.65 -13.01 -15.26
N GLY A 20 8.62 -13.60 -15.85
CA GLY A 20 8.38 -13.53 -17.28
C GLY A 20 8.23 -12.06 -17.65
N GLN A 21 9.02 -11.59 -18.61
CA GLN A 21 8.83 -10.25 -19.17
C GLN A 21 7.37 -10.13 -19.61
N ILE A 22 6.71 -9.06 -19.15
CA ILE A 22 5.33 -8.77 -19.54
C ILE A 22 5.28 -8.69 -21.08
N PRO A 23 4.38 -9.44 -21.75
CA PRO A 23 4.31 -9.43 -23.21
C PRO A 23 4.07 -8.02 -23.75
N LYS A 24 4.80 -7.60 -24.79
CA LYS A 24 4.61 -6.29 -25.44
C LYS A 24 3.15 -6.07 -25.89
N GLU A 25 2.51 -7.14 -26.36
CA GLU A 25 1.09 -7.13 -26.75
C GLU A 25 0.17 -6.80 -25.57
N ALA A 26 0.49 -7.28 -24.36
CA ALA A 26 -0.29 -6.98 -23.17
C ALA A 26 -0.24 -5.48 -22.82
N PHE A 27 0.91 -4.82 -23.01
CA PHE A 27 1.02 -3.36 -22.85
C PHE A 27 0.17 -2.59 -23.86
N ALA A 28 0.19 -2.99 -25.14
CA ALA A 28 -0.59 -2.34 -26.18
C ALA A 28 -2.10 -2.40 -25.86
N LEU A 29 -2.61 -3.59 -25.54
CA LEU A 29 -4.01 -3.79 -25.14
C LEU A 29 -4.35 -2.99 -23.87
N THR A 30 -3.46 -3.02 -22.88
CA THR A 30 -3.64 -2.31 -21.61
C THR A 30 -3.76 -0.80 -21.79
N ASN A 31 -3.01 -0.22 -22.73
CA ASN A 31 -2.99 1.22 -22.97
C ASN A 31 -4.20 1.68 -23.78
N SER A 32 -4.74 0.84 -24.68
CA SER A 32 -5.90 1.20 -25.50
C SER A 32 -7.24 1.12 -24.75
N LEU A 33 -7.39 0.20 -23.79
CA LEU A 33 -8.68 -0.06 -23.12
C LEU A 33 -9.35 1.19 -22.55
N SER A 34 -8.57 2.09 -21.94
CA SER A 34 -9.10 3.34 -21.36
C SER A 34 -9.79 4.22 -22.41
N ASP A 35 -9.24 4.28 -23.61
CA ASP A 35 -9.78 5.09 -24.70
C ASP A 35 -10.97 4.40 -25.37
N LEU A 36 -10.90 3.07 -25.55
CA LEU A 36 -12.02 2.29 -26.08
C LEU A 36 -13.28 2.45 -25.23
N TRP A 37 -13.15 2.40 -23.91
CA TRP A 37 -14.27 2.65 -22.99
C TRP A 37 -14.81 4.09 -23.09
N ARG A 38 -13.92 5.09 -23.22
CA ARG A 38 -14.32 6.50 -23.33
C ARG A 38 -15.04 6.78 -24.66
N ASN A 39 -14.63 6.13 -25.74
CA ASN A 39 -15.16 6.32 -27.08
C ASN A 39 -16.40 5.46 -27.37
N GLY A 40 -16.71 4.48 -26.51
CA GLY A 40 -17.83 3.56 -26.73
C GLY A 40 -17.57 2.46 -27.74
N GLU A 41 -16.31 2.11 -27.94
CA GLU A 41 -15.87 1.03 -28.82
C GLU A 41 -16.01 -0.32 -28.10
N THR A 42 -17.24 -0.65 -27.71
CA THR A 42 -17.57 -1.74 -26.76
C THR A 42 -17.09 -3.11 -27.24
N GLU A 43 -17.36 -3.46 -28.50
CA GLU A 43 -16.98 -4.77 -29.06
C GLU A 43 -15.46 -4.96 -29.03
N THR A 44 -14.70 -3.98 -29.53
CA THR A 44 -13.23 -3.99 -29.52
C THR A 44 -12.67 -4.02 -28.10
N ALA A 45 -13.30 -3.31 -27.15
CA ALA A 45 -12.91 -3.35 -25.75
C ALA A 45 -13.11 -4.76 -25.15
N VAL A 46 -14.24 -5.43 -25.44
CA VAL A 46 -14.52 -6.79 -24.97
C VAL A 46 -13.50 -7.79 -25.52
N GLU A 47 -13.23 -7.75 -26.82
CA GLU A 47 -12.23 -8.63 -27.45
C GLU A 47 -10.82 -8.39 -26.89
N SER A 48 -10.43 -7.12 -26.77
CA SER A 48 -9.13 -6.72 -26.20
C SER A 48 -8.99 -7.20 -24.76
N SER A 49 -10.06 -7.15 -23.97
CA SER A 49 -10.08 -7.61 -22.59
C SER A 49 -9.97 -9.11 -22.45
N VAL A 50 -10.68 -9.89 -23.28
CA VAL A 50 -10.55 -11.36 -23.30
C VAL A 50 -9.12 -11.74 -23.70
N LYS A 51 -8.57 -11.10 -24.74
CA LYS A 51 -7.18 -11.32 -25.17
C LYS A 51 -6.18 -10.95 -24.06
N LEU A 52 -6.35 -9.81 -23.42
CA LEU A 52 -5.49 -9.35 -22.33
C LEU A 52 -5.55 -10.31 -21.13
N TYR A 53 -6.74 -10.81 -20.78
CA TYR A 53 -6.89 -11.79 -19.72
C TYR A 53 -6.12 -13.08 -20.03
N HIS A 54 -6.16 -13.59 -21.26
CA HIS A 54 -5.39 -14.78 -21.64
C HIS A 54 -3.88 -14.53 -21.68
N LEU A 55 -3.43 -13.34 -22.09
CA LEU A 55 -2.01 -13.00 -22.15
C LEU A 55 -1.40 -12.72 -20.77
N TYR A 56 -2.09 -11.93 -19.94
CA TYR A 56 -1.58 -11.47 -18.66
C TYR A 56 -2.72 -11.02 -17.71
N PRO A 57 -3.37 -11.97 -16.99
CA PRO A 57 -4.51 -11.68 -16.12
C PRO A 57 -4.34 -10.52 -15.11
N PRO A 58 -3.17 -10.33 -14.46
CA PRO A 58 -3.01 -9.23 -13.50
C PRO A 58 -3.22 -7.83 -14.11
N MET A 59 -2.85 -7.62 -15.38
CA MET A 59 -3.08 -6.33 -16.05
C MET A 59 -4.56 -6.12 -16.39
N PHE A 60 -5.26 -7.18 -16.80
CA PHE A 60 -6.71 -7.14 -16.99
C PHE A 60 -7.42 -6.76 -15.68
N ILE A 61 -7.13 -7.49 -14.59
CA ILE A 61 -7.68 -7.24 -13.24
C ILE A 61 -7.46 -5.79 -12.84
N ASN A 62 -6.21 -5.30 -12.92
CA ASN A 62 -5.88 -3.92 -12.59
C ASN A 62 -6.65 -2.92 -13.46
N ARG A 63 -6.78 -3.14 -14.77
CA ARG A 63 -7.49 -2.20 -15.66
C ARG A 63 -8.97 -2.12 -15.36
N ILE A 64 -9.64 -3.26 -15.10
CA ILE A 64 -11.05 -3.28 -14.69
C ILE A 64 -11.23 -2.58 -13.34
N HIS A 65 -10.46 -2.99 -12.35
CA HIS A 65 -10.75 -2.60 -10.97
C HIS A 65 -10.20 -1.24 -10.57
N ASN A 66 -9.30 -0.66 -11.36
CA ASN A 66 -8.71 0.63 -11.07
C ASN A 66 -9.13 1.67 -12.11
N THR A 67 -8.80 1.43 -13.39
CA THR A 67 -9.06 2.41 -14.46
C THR A 67 -10.54 2.51 -14.81
N LEU A 68 -11.21 1.39 -15.13
CA LEU A 68 -12.63 1.41 -15.45
C LEU A 68 -13.48 1.84 -14.24
N ALA A 69 -13.14 1.38 -13.04
CA ALA A 69 -13.85 1.79 -11.82
C ALA A 69 -13.83 3.32 -11.59
N GLN A 70 -12.70 3.98 -11.82
CA GLN A 70 -12.60 5.44 -11.75
C GLN A 70 -13.40 6.13 -12.87
N GLN A 71 -13.37 5.60 -14.10
CA GLN A 71 -14.18 6.13 -15.20
C GLN A 71 -15.68 6.05 -14.89
N LEU A 72 -16.15 4.92 -14.35
CA LEU A 72 -17.54 4.75 -13.92
C LEU A 72 -17.92 5.74 -12.82
N GLN A 73 -17.06 5.94 -11.81
CA GLN A 73 -17.35 6.92 -10.75
C GLN A 73 -17.45 8.35 -11.29
N ASN A 74 -16.58 8.74 -12.23
CA ASN A 74 -16.55 10.10 -12.76
C ASN A 74 -17.65 10.37 -13.78
N ALA A 75 -18.05 9.35 -14.54
CA ALA A 75 -19.01 9.49 -15.62
C ALA A 75 -19.89 8.24 -15.73
N PRO A 76 -20.84 8.06 -14.79
CA PRO A 76 -21.59 6.81 -14.63
C PRO A 76 -22.53 6.46 -15.79
N ARG A 77 -22.79 7.40 -16.71
CA ARG A 77 -23.69 7.23 -17.87
C ARG A 77 -22.98 6.83 -19.18
N LEU A 78 -21.71 6.40 -19.11
CA LEU A 78 -20.93 6.01 -20.29
C LEU A 78 -20.80 4.49 -20.45
N TYR A 79 -20.48 4.11 -21.68
CA TYR A 79 -20.27 2.80 -22.28
C TYR A 79 -19.63 1.70 -21.41
N GLY A 80 -19.02 2.02 -20.27
CA GLY A 80 -18.47 1.07 -19.31
C GLY A 80 -19.48 0.03 -18.82
N GLN A 81 -20.76 0.40 -18.58
CA GLN A 81 -21.78 -0.58 -18.18
C GLN A 81 -22.13 -1.52 -19.33
N GLN A 82 -22.39 -0.98 -20.52
CA GLN A 82 -22.66 -1.77 -21.74
C GLN A 82 -21.50 -2.73 -22.03
N TYR A 83 -20.26 -2.28 -21.82
CA TYR A 83 -19.06 -3.10 -21.90
C TYR A 83 -19.06 -4.24 -20.88
N LEU A 84 -19.38 -3.98 -19.62
CA LEU A 84 -19.44 -5.02 -18.58
C LEU A 84 -20.53 -6.07 -18.90
N GLU A 85 -21.69 -5.62 -19.36
CA GLU A 85 -22.80 -6.49 -19.79
C GLU A 85 -22.38 -7.37 -20.96
N GLN A 86 -21.77 -6.81 -22.01
CA GLN A 86 -21.29 -7.59 -23.15
C GLN A 86 -20.13 -8.52 -22.80
N LEU A 87 -19.25 -8.13 -21.88
CA LEU A 87 -18.16 -9.00 -21.45
C LEU A 87 -18.67 -10.21 -20.66
N LEU A 88 -19.71 -10.05 -19.84
CA LEU A 88 -20.34 -11.17 -19.13
C LEU A 88 -20.94 -12.22 -20.09
N LEU A 89 -21.47 -11.78 -21.24
CA LEU A 89 -22.05 -12.64 -22.27
C LEU A 89 -21.01 -13.50 -23.01
N LYS A 90 -19.70 -13.26 -22.83
CA LYS A 90 -18.65 -14.10 -23.41
C LYS A 90 -18.46 -15.45 -22.68
N GLU A 91 -19.29 -15.74 -21.66
CA GLU A 91 -19.36 -17.03 -20.94
C GLU A 91 -18.02 -17.55 -20.38
N ASN A 92 -17.13 -16.64 -19.98
CA ASN A 92 -15.88 -17.00 -19.32
C ASN A 92 -16.03 -16.91 -17.80
N ASN A 93 -16.22 -18.06 -17.13
CA ASN A 93 -16.46 -18.12 -15.68
C ASN A 93 -15.42 -17.38 -14.82
N LYS A 94 -14.15 -17.36 -15.24
CA LYS A 94 -13.10 -16.67 -14.48
C LYS A 94 -13.19 -15.15 -14.65
N ILE A 95 -13.39 -14.66 -15.88
CA ILE A 95 -13.64 -13.24 -16.15
C ILE A 95 -14.92 -12.79 -15.44
N ASN A 96 -15.99 -13.57 -15.53
CA ASN A 96 -17.27 -13.26 -14.90
C ASN A 96 -17.11 -13.10 -13.38
N THR A 97 -16.36 -14.00 -12.72
CA THR A 97 -16.04 -13.86 -11.29
C THR A 97 -15.34 -12.54 -10.96
N ILE A 98 -14.45 -12.06 -11.83
CA ILE A 98 -13.71 -10.80 -11.66
C ILE A 98 -14.65 -9.59 -11.85
N ILE A 99 -15.49 -9.59 -12.89
CA ILE A 99 -16.23 -8.39 -13.30
C ILE A 99 -17.64 -8.27 -12.69
N THR A 100 -18.24 -9.36 -12.18
CA THR A 100 -19.58 -9.30 -11.59
C THR A 100 -19.71 -8.23 -10.50
N PRO A 101 -18.78 -8.09 -9.52
CA PRO A 101 -18.92 -7.07 -8.48
C PRO A 101 -18.94 -5.63 -8.99
N ILE A 102 -18.07 -5.28 -9.96
CA ILE A 102 -18.04 -3.94 -10.56
C ILE A 102 -19.30 -3.67 -11.37
N HIS A 103 -19.86 -4.69 -12.04
CA HIS A 103 -21.11 -4.56 -12.76
C HIS A 103 -22.30 -4.32 -11.82
N LEU A 104 -22.41 -5.06 -10.72
CA LEU A 104 -23.46 -4.80 -9.73
C LEU A 104 -23.37 -3.39 -9.16
N TRP A 105 -22.15 -2.90 -8.92
CA TRP A 105 -21.95 -1.53 -8.50
C TRP A 105 -22.38 -0.52 -9.58
N SER A 106 -22.06 -0.74 -10.86
CA SER A 106 -22.52 0.14 -11.94
C SER A 106 -24.05 0.20 -12.01
N LYS A 107 -24.73 -0.96 -11.94
CA LYS A 107 -26.20 -1.04 -11.85
C LYS A 107 -26.76 -0.27 -10.66
N SER A 108 -26.08 -0.33 -9.51
CA SER A 108 -26.51 0.41 -8.31
C SER A 108 -26.48 1.93 -8.50
N MET A 109 -25.59 2.46 -9.34
CA MET A 109 -25.55 3.89 -9.65
C MET A 109 -26.79 4.33 -10.46
N GLU A 110 -27.20 3.52 -11.43
CA GLU A 110 -28.30 3.83 -12.37
C GLU A 110 -29.69 3.51 -11.82
N ALA A 111 -29.82 2.54 -10.92
CA ALA A 111 -31.11 2.09 -10.39
C ALA A 111 -31.94 3.25 -9.81
N THR A 112 -33.18 3.41 -10.30
CA THR A 112 -34.05 4.54 -9.91
C THR A 112 -35.24 4.13 -9.04
N ASN A 113 -35.56 2.84 -8.98
CA ASN A 113 -36.70 2.32 -8.22
C ASN A 113 -36.26 1.32 -7.13
N GLU A 114 -37.14 1.08 -6.17
CA GLU A 114 -36.87 0.24 -4.99
C GLU A 114 -36.65 -1.24 -5.34
N ASN A 115 -37.32 -1.75 -6.39
CA ASN A 115 -37.21 -3.15 -6.80
C ASN A 115 -35.82 -3.47 -7.37
N ASP A 116 -35.29 -2.60 -8.22
CA ASP A 116 -33.93 -2.74 -8.77
C ASP A 116 -32.89 -2.77 -7.64
N LEU A 117 -33.04 -1.87 -6.66
CA LEU A 117 -32.13 -1.77 -5.52
C LEU A 117 -32.20 -3.00 -4.62
N LYS A 118 -33.40 -3.58 -4.42
CA LYS A 118 -33.58 -4.86 -3.72
C LYS A 118 -32.93 -6.02 -4.46
N GLY A 119 -33.11 -6.13 -5.78
CA GLY A 119 -32.46 -7.15 -6.60
C GLY A 119 -30.92 -7.06 -6.54
N ILE A 120 -30.37 -5.86 -6.62
CA ILE A 120 -28.93 -5.62 -6.46
C ILE A 120 -28.42 -6.08 -5.09
N LEU A 121 -29.20 -5.86 -4.04
CA LEU A 121 -28.86 -6.31 -2.69
C LEU A 121 -28.84 -7.84 -2.57
N GLU A 122 -29.81 -8.51 -3.19
CA GLU A 122 -29.88 -9.98 -3.26
C GLU A 122 -28.69 -10.56 -4.04
N ASP A 123 -28.40 -9.99 -5.22
CA ASP A 123 -27.26 -10.37 -6.05
C ASP A 123 -25.94 -10.18 -5.31
N LEU A 124 -25.75 -9.04 -4.64
CA LEU A 124 -24.58 -8.77 -3.81
C LEU A 124 -24.42 -9.82 -2.70
N ASN A 125 -25.50 -10.17 -2.01
CA ASN A 125 -25.47 -11.18 -0.95
C ASN A 125 -25.06 -12.56 -1.48
N SER A 126 -25.44 -12.89 -2.71
CA SER A 126 -25.11 -14.17 -3.36
C SER A 126 -23.63 -14.30 -3.71
N ILE A 127 -22.97 -13.19 -4.08
CA ILE A 127 -21.56 -13.19 -4.50
C ILE A 127 -20.59 -12.95 -3.35
N LEU A 128 -21.05 -12.37 -2.23
CA LEU A 128 -20.25 -12.24 -1.02
C LEU A 128 -20.02 -13.62 -0.40
N LYS A 129 -18.74 -13.99 -0.28
CA LYS A 129 -18.31 -15.28 0.28
C LYS A 129 -17.74 -15.09 1.69
N ASP A 130 -17.46 -16.20 2.38
CA ASP A 130 -16.81 -16.18 3.69
C ASP A 130 -15.30 -15.92 3.62
N SER A 131 -14.75 -15.86 2.39
CA SER A 131 -13.37 -15.48 2.15
C SER A 131 -13.25 -14.56 0.95
N ALA A 132 -12.57 -13.43 1.18
CA ALA A 132 -12.47 -12.39 0.19
C ALA A 132 -11.58 -12.81 -0.98
N ASN A 133 -11.97 -12.39 -2.17
CA ASN A 133 -11.18 -12.59 -3.37
C ASN A 133 -10.52 -11.28 -3.79
N TYR A 134 -9.20 -11.20 -3.61
CA TYR A 134 -8.41 -10.04 -4.00
C TYR A 134 -8.54 -9.68 -5.48
N ASP A 135 -8.81 -10.66 -6.37
CA ASP A 135 -8.85 -10.43 -7.81
C ASP A 135 -10.19 -9.84 -8.27
N SER A 136 -11.31 -10.13 -7.58
CA SER A 136 -12.64 -9.59 -7.93
C SER A 136 -13.00 -8.32 -7.15
N LYS A 137 -12.27 -8.02 -6.07
CA LYS A 137 -12.48 -6.85 -5.21
C LYS A 137 -13.91 -6.75 -4.68
N THR A 138 -14.58 -7.89 -4.45
CA THR A 138 -16.00 -7.95 -4.10
C THR A 138 -16.34 -7.09 -2.88
N GLU A 139 -15.49 -7.13 -1.85
CA GLU A 139 -15.66 -6.40 -0.59
C GLU A 139 -15.63 -4.87 -0.80
N ARG A 140 -14.80 -4.38 -1.73
CA ARG A 140 -14.79 -2.96 -2.09
C ARG A 140 -16.10 -2.55 -2.74
N TYR A 141 -16.59 -3.33 -3.71
CA TYR A 141 -17.83 -3.02 -4.40
C TYR A 141 -19.05 -3.19 -3.50
N SER A 142 -19.00 -4.13 -2.55
CA SER A 142 -19.99 -4.25 -1.49
C SER A 142 -20.12 -2.95 -0.69
N LEU A 143 -18.98 -2.37 -0.26
CA LEU A 143 -18.98 -1.07 0.43
C LEU A 143 -19.49 0.08 -0.45
N LEU A 144 -19.11 0.12 -1.73
CA LEU A 144 -19.58 1.15 -2.66
C LEU A 144 -21.08 1.04 -2.97
N ILE A 145 -21.61 -0.18 -3.11
CA ILE A 145 -23.05 -0.43 -3.28
C ILE A 145 -23.80 0.01 -2.02
N LEU A 146 -23.28 -0.26 -0.82
CA LEU A 146 -23.88 0.23 0.43
C LEU A 146 -23.96 1.76 0.46
N GLN A 147 -22.90 2.46 0.03
CA GLN A 147 -22.92 3.93 -0.09
C GLN A 147 -23.98 4.43 -1.07
N GLU A 148 -24.13 3.78 -2.23
CA GLU A 148 -25.16 4.14 -3.22
C GLU A 148 -26.58 3.91 -2.68
N LEU A 149 -26.80 2.77 -2.03
CA LEU A 149 -28.09 2.45 -1.40
C LEU A 149 -28.42 3.44 -0.28
N GLU A 150 -27.43 3.81 0.54
CA GLU A 150 -27.60 4.81 1.60
C GLU A 150 -27.92 6.19 1.03
N ARG A 151 -27.19 6.64 0.00
CA ARG A 151 -27.44 7.91 -0.69
C ARG A 151 -28.86 7.97 -1.27
N LYS A 152 -29.42 6.83 -1.67
CA LYS A 152 -30.79 6.68 -2.20
C LYS A 152 -31.84 6.37 -1.13
N ASN A 153 -31.46 6.33 0.15
CA ASN A 153 -32.33 5.94 1.27
C ASN A 153 -32.99 4.56 1.08
N ALA A 154 -32.31 3.63 0.42
CA ALA A 154 -32.84 2.34 -0.01
C ALA A 154 -32.33 1.14 0.81
N ILE A 155 -31.76 1.39 2.00
CA ILE A 155 -31.27 0.33 2.89
C ILE A 155 -31.42 0.71 4.36
N ASP A 156 -31.97 -0.21 5.16
CA ASP A 156 -32.12 -0.04 6.60
C ASP A 156 -30.83 -0.36 7.36
N ILE A 157 -30.74 0.10 8.61
CA ILE A 157 -29.55 -0.06 9.45
C ILE A 157 -29.22 -1.53 9.72
N LYS A 158 -30.21 -2.42 9.90
CA LYS A 158 -29.97 -3.84 10.18
C LYS A 158 -29.39 -4.55 8.96
N SER A 159 -29.91 -4.26 7.77
CA SER A 159 -29.37 -4.77 6.51
C SER A 159 -27.94 -4.26 6.26
N LYS A 160 -27.67 -2.97 6.52
CA LYS A 160 -26.31 -2.40 6.47
C LYS A 160 -25.34 -3.14 7.39
N GLU A 161 -25.71 -3.30 8.67
CA GLU A 161 -24.90 -3.99 9.67
C GLU A 161 -24.64 -5.46 9.27
N LYS A 162 -25.64 -6.17 8.74
CA LYS A 162 -25.47 -7.55 8.27
C LYS A 162 -24.42 -7.67 7.16
N ILE A 163 -24.48 -6.79 6.15
CA ILE A 163 -23.55 -6.82 5.02
C ILE A 163 -22.14 -6.40 5.45
N LEU A 164 -22.02 -5.37 6.29
CA LEU A 164 -20.74 -4.95 6.86
C LEU A 164 -20.09 -6.08 7.66
N ASN A 165 -20.83 -6.78 8.51
CA ASN A 165 -20.31 -7.92 9.24
C ASN A 165 -19.87 -9.06 8.30
N LYS A 166 -20.62 -9.32 7.21
CA LYS A 166 -20.22 -10.32 6.20
C LYS A 166 -18.92 -9.92 5.48
N ASN A 167 -18.77 -8.65 5.09
CA ASN A 167 -17.52 -8.11 4.53
C ASN A 167 -16.36 -8.27 5.51
N ILE A 168 -16.57 -7.92 6.79
CA ILE A 168 -15.54 -8.03 7.83
C ILE A 168 -15.09 -9.48 7.99
N THR A 169 -16.03 -10.43 8.16
CA THR A 169 -15.70 -11.86 8.25
C THR A 169 -14.92 -12.35 7.04
N SER A 170 -15.35 -11.94 5.83
CA SER A 170 -14.68 -12.28 4.57
C SER A 170 -13.22 -11.80 4.54
N LEU A 171 -12.97 -10.55 4.97
CA LEU A 171 -11.64 -9.94 5.01
C LEU A 171 -10.76 -10.51 6.13
N GLU A 172 -11.32 -10.78 7.32
CA GLU A 172 -10.60 -11.36 8.46
C GLU A 172 -10.12 -12.78 8.20
N SER A 173 -10.73 -13.50 7.23
CA SER A 173 -10.27 -14.82 6.80
C SER A 173 -8.84 -14.83 6.21
N TYR A 174 -8.27 -13.67 5.88
CA TYR A 174 -6.93 -13.59 5.29
C TYR A 174 -5.83 -13.94 6.31
N PRO A 175 -5.09 -15.06 6.13
CA PRO A 175 -4.23 -15.62 7.17
C PRO A 175 -2.97 -14.80 7.48
N TYR A 176 -2.65 -13.81 6.65
CA TYR A 176 -1.44 -13.00 6.77
C TYR A 176 -1.72 -11.55 7.16
N ILE A 177 -2.93 -11.24 7.63
CA ILE A 177 -3.28 -9.86 7.98
C ILE A 177 -2.41 -9.27 9.11
N LEU A 178 -1.97 -10.13 10.04
CA LEU A 178 -1.08 -9.78 11.14
C LEU A 178 0.39 -10.16 10.88
N LYS A 179 0.72 -10.77 9.73
CA LYS A 179 2.06 -11.28 9.43
C LYS A 179 2.67 -10.51 8.25
N ILE A 180 3.89 -10.02 8.43
CA ILE A 180 4.66 -9.42 7.34
C ILE A 180 5.41 -10.53 6.63
N LYS A 181 5.14 -10.70 5.34
CA LYS A 181 5.89 -11.61 4.47
C LYS A 181 6.81 -10.83 3.54
N ALA A 182 7.91 -11.46 3.14
CA ALA A 182 8.86 -10.89 2.19
C ALA A 182 8.31 -10.84 0.75
N ASP A 183 7.32 -11.67 0.42
CA ASP A 183 6.74 -11.72 -0.91
C ASP A 183 5.95 -10.44 -1.24
N ARG A 184 6.20 -9.88 -2.42
CA ARG A 184 5.62 -8.61 -2.89
C ARG A 184 4.09 -8.68 -2.97
N LEU A 185 3.56 -9.78 -3.53
CA LEU A 185 2.12 -9.94 -3.75
C LEU A 185 1.38 -10.11 -2.42
N ASP A 186 1.95 -10.87 -1.48
CA ASP A 186 1.38 -11.00 -0.14
C ASP A 186 1.36 -9.67 0.63
N GLY A 187 2.38 -8.80 0.43
CA GLY A 187 2.42 -7.44 0.96
C GLY A 187 1.34 -6.54 0.37
N GLU A 188 1.16 -6.54 -0.95
CA GLU A 188 0.08 -5.82 -1.64
C GLU A 188 -1.31 -6.27 -1.16
N LYS A 189 -1.51 -7.59 -1.05
CA LYS A 189 -2.76 -8.16 -0.52
C LYS A 189 -2.98 -7.67 0.91
N ARG A 190 -2.01 -7.85 1.81
CA ARG A 190 -2.14 -7.43 3.20
C ARG A 190 -2.57 -5.97 3.33
N ALA A 191 -1.93 -5.07 2.57
CA ALA A 191 -2.25 -3.65 2.57
C ALA A 191 -3.70 -3.37 2.16
N TRP A 192 -4.18 -4.04 1.11
CA TRP A 192 -5.57 -3.99 0.66
C TRP A 192 -6.56 -4.50 1.72
N TYR A 193 -6.31 -5.68 2.30
CA TYR A 193 -7.17 -6.28 3.33
C TYR A 193 -7.26 -5.39 4.57
N ARG A 194 -6.12 -4.88 5.05
CA ARG A 194 -6.04 -4.00 6.22
C ARG A 194 -6.81 -2.70 6.00
N TYR A 195 -6.60 -2.04 4.86
CA TYR A 195 -7.35 -0.82 4.53
C TYR A 195 -8.87 -1.05 4.52
N LEU A 196 -9.35 -2.10 3.86
CA LEU A 196 -10.79 -2.39 3.79
C LEU A 196 -11.38 -2.79 5.14
N LEU A 197 -10.63 -3.50 6.00
CA LEU A 197 -11.09 -3.76 7.37
C LEU A 197 -11.17 -2.48 8.19
N ALA A 198 -10.15 -1.62 8.12
CA ALA A 198 -10.16 -0.35 8.83
C ALA A 198 -11.36 0.50 8.43
N TYR A 199 -11.62 0.57 7.12
CA TYR A 199 -12.80 1.24 6.56
C TYR A 199 -14.11 0.61 7.05
N SER A 200 -14.23 -0.72 6.94
CA SER A 200 -15.46 -1.45 7.29
C SER A 200 -15.81 -1.31 8.77
N TYR A 201 -14.81 -1.42 9.66
CA TYR A 201 -15.01 -1.20 11.09
C TYR A 201 -15.35 0.25 11.43
N ASN A 202 -14.73 1.22 10.75
CA ASN A 202 -15.10 2.63 10.90
C ASN A 202 -16.54 2.89 10.41
N TYR A 203 -16.97 2.25 9.33
CA TYR A 203 -18.35 2.35 8.85
C TYR A 203 -19.31 1.71 9.86
N LEU A 204 -18.99 0.52 10.38
CA LEU A 204 -19.78 -0.15 11.41
C LEU A 204 -19.92 0.70 12.68
N TYR A 205 -18.86 1.38 13.11
CA TYR A 205 -18.90 2.34 14.21
C TYR A 205 -19.88 3.50 13.97
N SER A 206 -19.94 4.04 12.74
CA SER A 206 -20.86 5.15 12.44
C SER A 206 -22.34 4.79 12.52
N ILE A 207 -22.69 3.51 12.32
CA ILE A 207 -24.08 3.04 12.42
C ILE A 207 -24.40 2.37 13.77
N ASN A 208 -23.39 1.81 14.44
CA ASN A 208 -23.51 1.14 15.73
C ASN A 208 -22.30 1.49 16.61
N PRO A 209 -22.31 2.65 17.31
CA PRO A 209 -21.14 3.15 18.02
C PRO A 209 -20.72 2.25 19.19
N LYS A 210 -19.64 1.48 18.98
CA LYS A 210 -18.97 0.70 20.02
C LYS A 210 -17.47 0.96 19.98
N GLU A 211 -16.84 1.11 21.15
CA GLU A 211 -15.40 1.32 21.23
C GLU A 211 -14.62 0.24 20.47
N GLU A 212 -15.03 -1.02 20.57
CA GLU A 212 -14.37 -2.14 19.90
C GLU A 212 -14.21 -1.91 18.39
N TYR A 213 -15.23 -1.38 17.72
CA TYR A 213 -15.18 -1.10 16.29
C TYR A 213 -14.22 0.04 15.97
N LEU A 214 -14.22 1.08 16.80
CA LEU A 214 -13.30 2.20 16.64
C LEU A 214 -11.84 1.77 16.86
N LYS A 215 -11.60 0.92 17.87
CA LYS A 215 -10.29 0.31 18.14
C LYS A 215 -9.85 -0.57 16.98
N LYS A 216 -10.71 -1.47 16.48
CA LYS A 216 -10.38 -2.33 15.33
C LYS A 216 -10.12 -1.53 14.05
N ALA A 217 -10.88 -0.46 13.81
CA ALA A 217 -10.59 0.45 12.70
C ALA A 217 -9.18 1.04 12.80
N SER A 218 -8.76 1.46 13.99
CA SER A 218 -7.40 1.92 14.27
C SER A 218 -6.36 0.80 14.11
N ASP A 219 -6.60 -0.38 14.66
CA ASP A 219 -5.65 -1.52 14.66
C ASP A 219 -5.39 -2.06 13.25
N TYR A 220 -6.41 -2.11 12.40
CA TYR A 220 -6.30 -2.52 11.00
C TYR A 220 -5.88 -1.40 10.05
N SER A 221 -5.74 -0.16 10.53
CA SER A 221 -5.26 0.93 9.68
C SER A 221 -3.91 0.56 9.03
N PRO A 222 -3.66 0.96 7.76
CA PRO A 222 -2.41 0.66 7.08
C PRO A 222 -1.19 1.08 7.92
N ASP A 223 -0.32 0.12 8.21
CA ASP A 223 0.95 0.35 8.91
C ASP A 223 2.08 0.63 7.92
N LEU A 224 3.30 0.85 8.42
CA LEU A 224 4.45 1.18 7.58
C LEU A 224 4.66 0.19 6.40
N ASN A 225 4.45 -1.11 6.61
CA ASN A 225 4.61 -2.10 5.54
C ASN A 225 3.50 -1.99 4.49
N ASP A 226 2.29 -1.64 4.93
CA ASP A 226 1.19 -1.38 4.00
C ASP A 226 1.44 -0.10 3.22
N TRP A 227 2.00 0.95 3.84
CA TRP A 227 2.38 2.19 3.15
C TRP A 227 3.48 2.01 2.11
N LEU A 228 4.41 1.06 2.31
CA LEU A 228 5.34 0.63 1.25
C LEU A 228 4.61 0.03 0.03
N ASN A 229 3.39 -0.45 0.22
CA ASN A 229 2.50 -0.99 -0.80
C ASN A 229 1.26 -0.12 -1.03
N LYS A 230 1.37 1.21 -0.84
CA LYS A 230 0.24 2.14 -0.92
C LYS A 230 -0.60 1.99 -2.19
N HIS A 231 0.03 1.68 -3.32
CA HIS A 231 -0.67 1.46 -4.60
C HIS A 231 -1.73 0.36 -4.52
N ALA A 232 -1.58 -0.61 -3.61
CA ALA A 232 -2.50 -1.73 -3.45
C ALA A 232 -3.83 -1.36 -2.77
N PHE A 233 -3.90 -0.20 -2.09
CA PHE A 233 -5.15 0.33 -1.52
C PHE A 233 -5.45 1.78 -1.96
N PHE A 234 -4.65 2.35 -2.86
CA PHE A 234 -4.83 3.72 -3.35
C PHE A 234 -6.20 3.90 -4.00
N TYR A 235 -6.62 2.94 -4.83
CA TYR A 235 -7.89 2.99 -5.54
C TYR A 235 -9.07 2.80 -4.60
N GLU A 236 -8.94 1.93 -3.61
CA GLU A 236 -9.91 1.75 -2.53
C GLU A 236 -10.13 3.07 -1.79
N ALA A 237 -9.04 3.75 -1.40
CA ALA A 237 -9.11 5.03 -0.72
C ALA A 237 -9.73 6.13 -1.58
N ALA A 238 -9.33 6.22 -2.84
CA ALA A 238 -9.89 7.17 -3.80
C ALA A 238 -11.39 6.94 -4.02
N LEU A 239 -11.80 5.71 -4.33
CA LEU A 239 -13.19 5.37 -4.64
C LEU A 239 -14.11 5.54 -3.43
N LEU A 240 -13.68 5.09 -2.24
CA LEU A 240 -14.54 5.06 -1.04
C LEU A 240 -14.60 6.39 -0.29
N THR A 241 -13.58 7.25 -0.39
CA THR A 241 -13.47 8.47 0.43
C THR A 241 -13.08 9.73 -0.33
N GLY A 242 -12.55 9.60 -1.55
CA GLY A 242 -11.90 10.71 -2.25
C GLY A 242 -10.57 11.18 -1.65
N ASN A 243 -10.10 10.58 -0.54
CA ASN A 243 -8.87 10.96 0.14
C ASN A 243 -7.84 9.81 0.13
N THR A 244 -6.67 10.05 -0.47
CA THR A 244 -5.60 9.06 -0.61
C THR A 244 -4.38 9.32 0.28
N ARG A 245 -4.47 10.30 1.19
CA ARG A 245 -3.35 10.75 2.03
C ARG A 245 -3.63 10.57 3.52
N GLU A 246 -4.84 10.86 3.96
CA GLU A 246 -5.20 10.85 5.39
C GLU A 246 -6.54 10.13 5.59
N PHE A 247 -6.50 8.94 6.19
CA PHE A 247 -7.70 8.12 6.36
C PHE A 247 -8.45 8.40 7.67
N GLY A 248 -7.77 8.97 8.66
CA GLY A 248 -8.36 9.41 9.93
C GLY A 248 -8.81 8.31 10.89
N PHE A 249 -8.69 7.02 10.54
CA PHE A 249 -9.12 5.89 11.39
C PHE A 249 -8.43 5.89 12.77
N GLN A 250 -7.09 5.96 12.80
CA GLN A 250 -6.31 6.03 14.04
C GLN A 250 -6.57 7.33 14.80
N THR A 251 -6.67 8.46 14.11
CA THR A 251 -6.97 9.77 14.70
C THR A 251 -8.32 9.78 15.42
N LYS A 252 -9.35 9.14 14.86
CA LYS A 252 -10.66 9.02 15.53
C LYS A 252 -10.56 8.23 16.83
N TYR A 253 -9.84 7.11 16.85
CA TYR A 253 -9.65 6.33 18.09
C TYR A 253 -8.77 7.08 19.10
N GLN A 254 -7.73 7.77 18.64
CA GLN A 254 -6.88 8.62 19.48
C GLN A 254 -7.68 9.72 20.18
N LYS A 255 -8.61 10.37 19.45
CA LYS A 255 -9.52 11.36 20.01
C LYS A 255 -10.43 10.75 21.08
N TYR A 256 -11.04 9.60 20.79
CA TYR A 256 -11.85 8.86 21.77
C TYR A 256 -11.07 8.52 23.04
N LEU A 257 -9.83 8.05 22.93
CA LEU A 257 -8.96 7.77 24.08
C LEU A 257 -8.70 9.03 24.91
N THR A 258 -8.44 10.16 24.25
CA THR A 258 -8.22 11.45 24.92
C THR A 258 -9.46 11.93 25.66
N GLU A 259 -10.64 11.86 25.03
CA GLU A 259 -11.93 12.25 25.63
C GLU A 259 -12.29 11.37 26.84
N ASN A 260 -11.80 10.14 26.89
CA ASN A 260 -11.98 9.20 28.00
C ASN A 260 -10.80 9.16 28.97
N ASN A 261 -9.92 10.18 28.96
CA ASN A 261 -8.77 10.32 29.87
C ASN A 261 -7.73 9.18 29.80
N ARG A 262 -7.69 8.41 28.71
CA ARG A 262 -6.73 7.31 28.48
C ARG A 262 -5.44 7.83 27.84
N ASN A 263 -4.79 8.76 28.54
CA ASN A 263 -3.69 9.57 28.00
C ASN A 263 -2.50 8.75 27.51
N THR A 264 -2.09 7.71 28.24
CA THR A 264 -0.96 6.85 27.85
C THR A 264 -1.23 6.13 26.54
N GLU A 265 -2.45 5.64 26.34
CA GLU A 265 -2.84 4.94 25.12
C GLU A 265 -2.97 5.89 23.94
N ALA A 266 -3.54 7.08 24.18
CA ALA A 266 -3.61 8.14 23.19
C ALA A 266 -2.22 8.60 22.73
N LEU A 267 -1.26 8.77 23.66
CA LEU A 267 0.12 9.11 23.33
C LEU A 267 0.78 8.00 22.51
N ASN A 268 0.68 6.74 22.94
CA ASN A 268 1.24 5.61 22.20
C ASN A 268 0.69 5.51 20.77
N LEU A 269 -0.61 5.82 20.58
CA LEU A 269 -1.23 5.85 19.26
C LEU A 269 -0.74 7.03 18.42
N LEU A 270 -0.56 8.22 19.01
CA LEU A 270 0.06 9.36 18.32
C LEU A 270 1.49 9.04 17.86
N CYS A 271 2.29 8.34 18.68
CA CYS A 271 3.62 7.89 18.28
C CYS A 271 3.54 6.96 17.06
N ASN A 272 2.58 6.03 17.04
CA ASN A 272 2.41 5.11 15.92
C ASN A 272 1.95 5.84 14.64
N ILE A 273 1.04 6.80 14.76
CA ILE A 273 0.58 7.65 13.64
C ILE A 273 1.78 8.42 13.06
N ALA A 274 2.55 9.10 13.92
CA ALA A 274 3.73 9.86 13.51
C ALA A 274 4.83 8.98 12.90
N PHE A 275 5.01 7.75 13.41
CA PHE A 275 5.99 6.81 12.87
C PHE A 275 5.56 6.32 11.50
N THR A 276 4.30 5.93 11.35
CA THR A 276 3.80 5.40 10.07
C THR A 276 3.76 6.49 8.99
N ASN A 277 3.42 7.73 9.35
CA ASN A 277 3.35 8.88 8.45
C ASN A 277 3.94 10.14 9.12
N PRO A 278 5.27 10.36 9.04
CA PRO A 278 5.97 11.47 9.67
C PRO A 278 5.77 12.79 8.91
N SER A 279 4.55 13.31 8.93
CA SER A 279 4.24 14.64 8.37
C SER A 279 4.50 15.73 9.41
N ASP A 280 4.68 16.98 8.94
CA ASP A 280 4.83 18.14 9.82
C ASP A 280 3.66 18.24 10.81
N SER A 281 2.44 17.94 10.34
CA SER A 281 1.25 17.91 11.18
C SER A 281 1.30 16.83 12.25
N ASN A 282 1.64 15.58 11.88
CA ASN A 282 1.65 14.47 12.84
C ASN A 282 2.75 14.63 13.90
N ILE A 283 3.94 15.09 13.52
CA ILE A 283 5.01 15.39 14.48
C ILE A 283 4.61 16.53 15.41
N LYS A 284 4.01 17.60 14.88
CA LYS A 284 3.52 18.71 15.69
C LYS A 284 2.47 18.24 16.70
N SER A 285 1.46 17.51 16.26
CA SER A 285 0.40 16.98 17.14
C SER A 285 0.95 16.06 18.22
N LEU A 286 1.90 15.18 17.88
CA LEU A 286 2.55 14.31 18.85
C LEU A 286 3.35 15.13 19.88
N ARG A 287 4.15 16.11 19.44
CA ARG A 287 4.95 16.97 20.32
C ARG A 287 4.06 17.74 21.30
N GLU A 288 3.04 18.44 20.79
CA GLU A 288 2.12 19.24 21.61
C GLU A 288 1.41 18.36 22.67
N TYR A 289 1.00 17.15 22.28
CA TYR A 289 0.37 16.22 23.20
C TYR A 289 1.35 15.71 24.26
N TYR A 290 2.59 15.38 23.86
CA TYR A 290 3.64 14.93 24.78
C TYR A 290 3.99 16.01 25.81
N GLU A 291 4.19 17.25 25.37
CA GLU A 291 4.52 18.39 26.23
C GLU A 291 3.39 18.73 27.21
N LYS A 292 2.13 18.58 26.78
CA LYS A 292 0.96 18.72 27.66
C LYS A 292 0.98 17.75 28.84
N LEU A 293 1.53 16.55 28.66
CA LEU A 293 1.64 15.53 29.70
C LEU A 293 2.79 15.79 30.69
N LYS A 294 3.65 16.77 30.43
CA LYS A 294 4.74 17.23 31.32
C LYS A 294 5.71 16.12 31.74
N TYR A 295 6.09 15.25 30.82
CA TYR A 295 7.18 14.30 31.04
C TYR A 295 8.53 15.02 31.21
N GLU A 296 9.43 14.44 31.99
CA GLU A 296 10.78 15.00 32.24
C GLU A 296 11.74 14.81 31.06
N LEU A 297 11.57 13.72 30.30
CA LEU A 297 12.43 13.41 29.15
C LEU A 297 12.15 14.40 28.00
N PRO A 298 13.18 14.97 27.35
CA PRO A 298 12.98 15.79 26.16
C PRO A 298 12.24 15.03 25.05
N PHE A 299 11.34 15.70 24.34
CA PHE A 299 10.56 15.10 23.26
C PHE A 299 11.43 14.40 22.21
N SER A 300 12.58 15.00 21.86
CA SER A 300 13.52 14.41 20.89
C SER A 300 14.03 13.04 21.31
N ASP A 301 14.32 12.87 22.60
CA ASP A 301 14.89 11.64 23.15
C ASP A 301 13.80 10.57 23.28
N TYR A 302 12.60 10.99 23.69
CA TYR A 302 11.41 10.14 23.69
C TYR A 302 11.10 9.61 22.29
N TRP A 303 11.08 10.50 21.29
CA TRP A 303 10.80 10.15 19.90
C TRP A 303 11.86 9.22 19.31
N THR A 304 13.14 9.52 19.53
CA THR A 304 14.25 8.66 19.08
C THR A 304 14.16 7.27 19.70
N THR A 305 13.83 7.17 21.00
CA THR A 305 13.61 5.89 21.68
C THR A 305 12.44 5.11 21.06
N TYR A 306 11.35 5.79 20.72
CA TYR A 306 10.22 5.17 20.06
C TYR A 306 10.59 4.64 18.67
N ILE A 307 11.27 5.45 17.85
CA ILE A 307 11.74 5.03 16.52
C ILE A 307 12.66 3.81 16.64
N HIS A 308 13.59 3.82 17.59
CA HIS A 308 14.46 2.68 17.86
C HIS A 308 13.62 1.43 18.16
N LYS A 309 12.66 1.50 19.08
CA LYS A 309 11.81 0.35 19.44
C LYS A 309 11.06 -0.25 18.23
N MET A 310 10.66 0.59 17.27
CA MET A 310 9.81 0.18 16.14
C MET A 310 10.60 -0.19 14.88
N GLY A 311 11.85 0.27 14.74
CA GLY A 311 12.71 -0.03 13.59
C GLY A 311 13.25 -1.46 13.58
N LYS A 312 13.74 -1.91 12.43
CA LYS A 312 14.39 -3.23 12.28
C LYS A 312 15.87 -3.15 12.63
N PRO A 313 16.49 -4.16 13.27
CA PRO A 313 17.94 -4.17 13.47
C PRO A 313 18.71 -3.98 12.17
N VAL A 314 19.67 -3.05 12.17
CA VAL A 314 20.54 -2.83 11.01
C VAL A 314 21.39 -4.07 10.74
N PRO A 315 21.57 -4.47 9.46
CA PRO A 315 22.52 -5.52 9.11
C PRO A 315 23.95 -5.15 9.53
N LYS A 316 24.66 -6.11 10.12
CA LYS A 316 26.06 -5.94 10.52
C LYS A 316 26.97 -6.09 9.31
N VAL A 317 27.20 -4.99 8.59
CA VAL A 317 28.04 -4.95 7.39
C VAL A 317 29.02 -3.80 7.41
N LYS A 318 30.07 -3.92 6.58
CA LYS A 318 31.01 -2.84 6.29
C LYS A 318 31.01 -2.59 4.79
N ILE A 319 30.73 -1.35 4.38
CA ILE A 319 30.68 -0.96 2.97
C ILE A 319 31.78 0.05 2.71
N LYS A 320 32.65 -0.24 1.74
CA LYS A 320 33.77 0.62 1.36
C LYS A 320 33.33 1.64 0.31
N TYR A 321 33.75 2.87 0.51
CA TYR A 321 33.68 3.98 -0.45
C TYR A 321 35.10 4.41 -0.79
N GLU A 322 35.25 5.31 -1.75
CA GLU A 322 36.56 5.79 -2.21
C GLU A 322 37.40 6.38 -1.06
N ASN A 323 36.77 7.19 -0.19
CA ASN A 323 37.47 7.94 0.86
C ASN A 323 37.03 7.59 2.28
N GLU A 324 36.10 6.64 2.45
CA GLU A 324 35.57 6.28 3.77
C GLU A 324 34.99 4.85 3.81
N GLU A 325 34.72 4.35 5.01
CA GLU A 325 34.02 3.08 5.23
C GLU A 325 32.76 3.34 6.07
N LEU A 326 31.62 2.87 5.57
CA LEU A 326 30.41 2.78 6.36
C LEU A 326 30.45 1.48 7.19
N ASN A 327 30.70 1.60 8.49
CA ASN A 327 30.71 0.47 9.42
C ASN A 327 29.39 0.38 10.21
N LEU A 328 28.54 -0.58 9.83
CA LEU A 328 27.27 -0.89 10.52
C LEU A 328 27.38 -2.10 11.47
N THR A 329 28.60 -2.57 11.73
CA THR A 329 28.83 -3.58 12.80
C THR A 329 28.79 -2.95 14.19
N GLU A 330 28.89 -1.62 14.26
CA GLU A 330 28.77 -0.80 15.46
C GLU A 330 27.56 0.12 15.35
N LYS A 331 27.07 0.63 16.49
CA LYS A 331 25.96 1.58 16.50
C LYS A 331 26.42 2.91 15.89
N PRO A 332 25.70 3.46 14.91
CA PRO A 332 26.08 4.73 14.32
C PRO A 332 25.85 5.88 15.32
N LYS A 333 26.66 6.93 15.31
CA LYS A 333 26.44 8.08 16.21
C LYS A 333 25.44 9.10 15.68
N ASN A 334 25.24 9.07 14.37
CA ASN A 334 24.40 9.98 13.59
C ASN A 334 23.33 9.17 12.89
N TRP A 335 22.25 9.83 12.49
CA TRP A 335 21.32 9.28 11.51
C TRP A 335 22.06 8.98 10.22
N ILE A 336 21.72 7.89 9.55
CA ILE A 336 22.26 7.53 8.25
C ILE A 336 21.11 7.36 7.27
N TYR A 337 21.15 8.11 6.18
CA TYR A 337 20.29 7.93 5.03
C TYR A 337 21.04 7.15 3.95
N ILE A 338 20.41 6.07 3.45
CA ILE A 338 20.93 5.25 2.35
C ILE A 338 19.92 5.30 1.20
N ASP A 339 20.40 5.69 0.02
CA ASP A 339 19.64 5.57 -1.23
C ASP A 339 20.21 4.43 -2.08
N VAL A 340 19.36 3.48 -2.44
CA VAL A 340 19.73 2.32 -3.26
C VAL A 340 19.16 2.50 -4.67
N TRP A 341 20.05 2.55 -5.66
CA TRP A 341 19.73 2.95 -7.03
C TRP A 341 20.55 2.19 -8.10
N GLY A 342 20.32 2.50 -9.37
CA GLY A 342 21.15 2.03 -10.49
C GLY A 342 21.04 2.95 -11.71
N THR A 343 22.06 2.97 -12.57
CA THR A 343 22.10 3.85 -13.76
C THR A 343 21.01 3.53 -14.80
N TRP A 344 20.49 2.31 -14.76
CA TRP A 344 19.37 1.83 -15.59
C TRP A 344 17.99 2.19 -15.01
N CYS A 345 17.91 2.64 -13.75
CA CYS A 345 16.67 2.93 -13.06
C CYS A 345 16.19 4.35 -13.37
N SER A 346 15.20 4.49 -14.26
CA SER A 346 14.63 5.81 -14.60
C SER A 346 14.16 6.63 -13.40
N PRO A 347 13.28 6.11 -12.51
CA PRO A 347 12.80 6.91 -11.36
C PRO A 347 13.94 7.28 -10.41
N CYS A 348 14.97 6.44 -10.27
CA CYS A 348 16.14 6.79 -9.47
C CYS A 348 16.87 8.00 -10.05
N ARG A 349 17.15 7.99 -11.37
CA ARG A 349 17.86 9.08 -12.05
C ARG A 349 17.13 10.43 -11.94
N GLU A 350 15.80 10.40 -11.93
CA GLU A 350 14.97 11.60 -11.73
C GLU A 350 15.17 12.22 -10.34
N GLU A 351 15.48 11.41 -9.32
CA GLU A 351 15.68 11.86 -7.93
C GLU A 351 17.15 12.23 -7.59
N LEU A 352 18.14 11.73 -8.34
CA LEU A 352 19.57 11.97 -8.06
C LEU A 352 19.97 13.46 -7.99
N PRO A 353 19.45 14.38 -8.83
CA PRO A 353 19.74 15.81 -8.69
C PRO A 353 19.29 16.39 -7.34
N GLU A 354 18.16 15.93 -6.81
CA GLU A 354 17.69 16.34 -5.49
C GLU A 354 18.55 15.75 -4.37
N LEU A 355 18.96 14.48 -4.52
CA LEU A 355 19.90 13.84 -3.60
C LEU A 355 21.24 14.58 -3.54
N GLN A 356 21.78 15.00 -4.68
CA GLN A 356 22.98 15.82 -4.75
C GLN A 356 22.81 17.15 -4.01
N SER A 357 21.66 17.80 -4.18
CA SER A 357 21.34 19.05 -3.51
C SER A 357 21.28 18.87 -1.99
N LEU A 358 20.61 17.82 -1.51
CA LEU A 358 20.58 17.46 -0.10
C LEU A 358 21.99 17.17 0.44
N PHE A 359 22.78 16.37 -0.27
CA PHE A 359 24.14 16.03 0.12
C PHE A 359 25.02 17.26 0.28
N THR A 360 24.94 18.21 -0.66
CA THR A 360 25.72 19.46 -0.64
C THR A 360 25.32 20.34 0.54
N ALA A 361 24.02 20.52 0.77
CA ALA A 361 23.50 21.30 1.90
C ALA A 361 23.90 20.67 3.24
N ASN A 362 23.77 19.35 3.34
CA ASN A 362 24.10 18.59 4.54
C ASN A 362 25.61 18.64 4.85
N SER A 363 26.46 18.47 3.85
CA SER A 363 27.92 18.51 4.01
C SER A 363 28.46 19.89 4.38
N SER A 364 27.75 20.95 3.97
CA SER A 364 28.07 22.33 4.35
C SER A 364 27.74 22.62 5.82
N ASN A 365 26.84 21.85 6.44
CA ASN A 365 26.47 21.97 7.84
C ASN A 365 27.35 21.07 8.74
N LYS A 366 28.37 21.66 9.37
CA LYS A 366 29.30 20.95 10.28
C LYS A 366 28.61 20.31 11.49
N ASN A 367 27.41 20.78 11.86
CA ASN A 367 26.62 20.26 12.98
C ASN A 367 25.56 19.25 12.54
N SER A 368 25.53 18.85 11.27
CA SER A 368 24.56 17.87 10.80
C SER A 368 24.74 16.53 11.51
N LYS A 369 23.63 16.05 12.08
CA LYS A 369 23.49 14.70 12.64
C LYS A 369 23.02 13.68 11.60
N LEU A 370 23.01 14.02 10.31
CA LEU A 370 22.67 13.14 9.21
C LEU A 370 23.90 12.83 8.35
N ARG A 371 24.17 11.55 8.09
CA ARG A 371 25.13 11.07 7.10
C ARG A 371 24.39 10.48 5.91
N ILE A 372 24.88 10.71 4.71
CA ILE A 372 24.23 10.30 3.46
C ILE A 372 25.17 9.36 2.72
N TYR A 373 24.67 8.19 2.37
CA TYR A 373 25.36 7.13 1.65
C TYR A 373 24.49 6.62 0.51
N THR A 374 25.10 6.09 -0.55
CA THR A 374 24.33 5.50 -1.65
C THR A 374 24.91 4.17 -2.10
N PHE A 375 24.03 3.25 -2.48
CA PHE A 375 24.36 1.94 -3.02
C PHE A 375 23.93 1.88 -4.48
N SER A 376 24.85 1.54 -5.36
CA SER A 376 24.56 1.28 -6.77
C SER A 376 24.51 -0.22 -7.03
N PHE A 377 23.48 -0.69 -7.73
CA PHE A 377 23.34 -2.11 -8.10
C PHE A 377 23.21 -2.29 -9.61
N GLY A 378 24.08 -3.13 -10.18
CA GLY A 378 24.02 -3.50 -11.60
C GLY A 378 24.23 -2.34 -12.58
N SER A 379 24.80 -1.23 -12.12
CA SER A 379 25.09 -0.08 -12.97
C SER A 379 26.23 -0.37 -13.93
N GLN A 380 26.10 0.10 -15.17
CA GLN A 380 27.21 0.12 -16.12
C GLN A 380 27.83 1.51 -16.15
N ASN A 381 29.17 1.58 -16.26
CA ASN A 381 29.94 2.83 -16.34
C ASN A 381 29.62 3.82 -15.20
N LEU A 382 29.49 3.33 -13.96
CA LEU A 382 29.06 4.14 -12.82
C LEU A 382 29.90 5.40 -12.62
N LEU A 383 31.24 5.29 -12.65
CA LEU A 383 32.14 6.43 -12.49
C LEU A 383 31.94 7.50 -13.56
N ALA A 384 31.78 7.10 -14.82
CA ALA A 384 31.50 8.03 -15.91
C ALA A 384 30.14 8.72 -15.70
N PHE A 385 29.10 7.95 -15.33
CA PHE A 385 27.79 8.50 -15.03
C PHE A 385 27.84 9.54 -13.89
N MET A 386 28.57 9.26 -12.81
CA MET A 386 28.76 10.21 -11.70
C MET A 386 29.47 11.48 -12.16
N ASN A 387 30.54 11.36 -12.94
CA ASN A 387 31.32 12.48 -13.45
C ASN A 387 30.52 13.36 -14.43
N ASP A 388 29.85 12.74 -15.40
CA ASP A 388 29.07 13.43 -16.43
C ASP A 388 27.92 14.25 -15.82
N ASN A 389 27.31 13.73 -14.76
CA ASN A 389 26.24 14.40 -14.02
C ASN A 389 26.73 15.28 -12.86
N LYS A 390 28.04 15.32 -12.61
CA LYS A 390 28.68 16.09 -11.52
C LYS A 390 28.16 15.73 -10.13
N TYR A 391 27.86 14.46 -9.91
CA TYR A 391 27.46 13.96 -8.60
C TYR A 391 28.68 13.72 -7.70
N THR A 392 28.57 14.16 -6.45
CA THR A 392 29.65 14.10 -5.44
C THR A 392 29.23 13.38 -4.15
N PHE A 393 27.98 12.93 -4.05
CA PHE A 393 27.57 12.04 -2.95
C PHE A 393 28.32 10.70 -3.01
N PRO A 394 28.63 10.07 -1.86
CA PRO A 394 29.35 8.81 -1.83
C PRO A 394 28.49 7.69 -2.43
N VAL A 395 29.08 6.90 -3.34
CA VAL A 395 28.46 5.72 -3.95
C VAL A 395 29.38 4.51 -3.83
N SER A 396 28.79 3.35 -3.49
CA SER A 396 29.47 2.07 -3.50
C SER A 396 28.67 1.09 -4.36
N GLU A 397 29.35 0.31 -5.20
CA GLU A 397 28.71 -0.81 -5.89
C GLU A 397 28.51 -1.97 -4.93
N VAL A 398 27.27 -2.42 -4.78
CA VAL A 398 26.90 -3.51 -3.87
C VAL A 398 26.41 -4.72 -4.64
N ASP A 399 26.60 -5.89 -4.05
CA ASP A 399 26.12 -7.15 -4.60
C ASP A 399 24.66 -7.46 -4.18
N LYS A 400 24.11 -8.53 -4.75
CA LYS A 400 22.76 -8.98 -4.43
C LYS A 400 22.62 -9.33 -2.95
N GLN A 401 23.64 -9.94 -2.34
CA GLN A 401 23.61 -10.32 -0.94
C GLN A 401 23.45 -9.10 -0.02
N THR A 402 24.18 -8.03 -0.29
CA THR A 402 24.08 -6.76 0.44
C THR A 402 22.68 -6.15 0.29
N ASN A 403 22.12 -6.15 -0.92
CA ASN A 403 20.75 -5.67 -1.15
C ASN A 403 19.70 -6.51 -0.40
N ASP A 404 19.86 -7.83 -0.39
CA ASP A 404 18.96 -8.74 0.31
C ASP A 404 19.00 -8.48 1.84
N LEU A 405 20.16 -8.13 2.41
CA LEU A 405 20.30 -7.77 3.84
C LEU A 405 19.45 -6.54 4.21
N PHE A 406 19.34 -5.57 3.31
CA PHE A 406 18.53 -4.37 3.50
C PHE A 406 17.08 -4.52 3.01
N GLU A 407 16.67 -5.75 2.65
CA GLU A 407 15.34 -6.06 2.13
C GLU A 407 14.95 -5.19 0.92
N VAL A 408 15.90 -4.95 0.01
CA VAL A 408 15.68 -4.20 -1.24
C VAL A 408 14.92 -5.08 -2.23
N SER A 409 13.66 -4.76 -2.47
CA SER A 409 12.77 -5.49 -3.40
C SER A 409 12.47 -4.72 -4.70
N GLY A 410 12.97 -3.49 -4.82
CA GLY A 410 12.77 -2.60 -5.96
C GLY A 410 13.65 -1.36 -5.87
N TYR A 411 13.65 -0.53 -6.91
CA TYR A 411 14.49 0.67 -7.01
C TYR A 411 13.65 1.89 -7.44
N PRO A 412 13.87 3.07 -6.85
CA PRO A 412 14.78 3.32 -5.74
C PRO A 412 14.28 2.69 -4.42
N THR A 413 15.20 2.34 -3.53
CA THR A 413 14.87 2.00 -2.13
C THR A 413 15.60 2.95 -1.20
N LYS A 414 14.84 3.60 -0.32
CA LYS A 414 15.34 4.62 0.61
C LYS A 414 15.27 4.10 2.03
N ILE A 415 16.37 4.21 2.76
CA ILE A 415 16.51 3.66 4.11
C ILE A 415 17.02 4.75 5.05
N LEU A 416 16.42 4.83 6.23
CA LEU A 416 16.89 5.68 7.32
C LEU A 416 17.30 4.80 8.50
N ILE A 417 18.51 4.97 9.00
CA ILE A 417 19.08 4.25 10.14
C ILE A 417 19.22 5.21 11.31
N SER A 418 18.67 4.83 12.46
CA SER A 418 18.79 5.59 13.70
C SER A 418 20.16 5.42 14.36
N PRO A 419 20.62 6.40 15.17
CA PRO A 419 21.85 6.28 15.96
C PRO A 419 21.92 5.03 16.86
N GLU A 420 20.78 4.44 17.19
CA GLU A 420 20.72 3.26 18.03
C GLU A 420 20.88 1.94 17.25
N GLY A 421 20.99 2.02 15.92
CA GLY A 421 21.31 0.89 15.04
C GLY A 421 20.10 0.15 14.48
N ASN A 422 18.96 0.83 14.31
CA ASN A 422 17.78 0.26 13.65
C ASN A 422 17.43 1.04 12.39
N PHE A 423 16.97 0.34 11.35
CA PHE A 423 16.60 0.92 10.07
C PHE A 423 15.08 0.87 9.79
N ILE A 424 14.64 1.87 9.03
CA ILE A 424 13.28 2.04 8.51
C ILE A 424 13.39 2.25 7.00
N LYS A 425 12.51 1.61 6.22
CA LYS A 425 12.36 1.89 4.79
C LYS A 425 11.37 3.03 4.59
N ILE A 426 11.77 4.02 3.78
CA ILE A 426 10.92 5.16 3.44
C ILE A 426 9.99 4.75 2.29
N PRO A 427 8.66 4.87 2.44
CA PRO A 427 7.72 4.59 1.35
C PRO A 427 7.96 5.46 0.12
N PHE A 428 8.03 4.83 -1.06
CA PHE A 428 8.24 5.50 -2.35
C PHE A 428 7.20 6.59 -2.65
N SER A 429 5.97 6.44 -2.16
CA SER A 429 4.87 7.37 -2.41
C SER A 429 4.90 8.66 -1.55
N LEU A 430 5.88 8.81 -0.66
CA LEU A 430 6.00 9.94 0.25
C LEU A 430 7.17 10.84 -0.15
N ASP A 431 7.07 12.13 0.17
CA ASP A 431 8.21 13.04 0.06
C ASP A 431 9.28 12.62 1.07
N TRP A 432 10.32 11.96 0.57
CA TRP A 432 11.40 11.41 1.35
C TRP A 432 12.20 12.47 2.12
N LYS A 433 12.28 13.72 1.62
CA LYS A 433 12.96 14.82 2.32
C LYS A 433 12.18 15.21 3.57
N THR A 434 10.87 15.41 3.41
CA THR A 434 9.96 15.66 4.53
C THR A 434 9.96 14.49 5.52
N TYR A 435 10.02 13.25 5.01
CA TYR A 435 10.10 12.06 5.84
C TYR A 435 11.36 12.05 6.72
N ILE A 436 12.54 12.31 6.14
CA ILE A 436 13.81 12.40 6.88
C ILE A 436 13.76 13.53 7.89
N LYS A 437 13.36 14.74 7.48
CA LYS A 437 13.22 15.93 8.34
C LYS A 437 12.41 15.60 9.59
N ASN A 438 11.23 15.00 9.42
CA ASN A 438 10.30 14.72 10.51
C ASN A 438 10.69 13.52 11.38
N TYR A 439 11.37 12.51 10.82
CA TYR A 439 11.96 11.44 11.63
C TYR A 439 13.10 11.95 12.49
N THR A 440 14.00 12.73 11.89
CA THR A 440 15.23 13.21 12.53
C THR A 440 15.03 14.46 13.39
N LEU A 441 13.88 15.13 13.25
CA LEU A 441 13.55 16.43 13.85
C LEU A 441 14.54 17.54 13.49
N MET A 442 15.14 17.46 12.29
CA MET A 442 16.19 18.37 11.79
C MET A 442 15.68 19.42 10.82
#